data_AF-A0A7L5YRK9-F1
#
_entry.id   AF-A0A7L5YRK9-F1
#
_cell.length_a   1.000
_cell.length_b   1.000
_cell.length_c   1.000
_cell.angle_alpha   90.00
_cell.angle_beta   90.00
_cell.angle_gamma   90.00
#
_symmetry.space_group_name_H-M   'P 1'
#
loop_
_entity.id
_entity.type
_entity.pdbx_description
1 polymer ?
#
loop_
_entity_poly.entity_id
_entity_poly.type
_entity_poly.pdbx_seq_one_letter_code
_entity_poly.pdbx_strand_id
1 'polypeptide(L)'
;MPNAGGAMVFNYASPVLRDNTISDNRAGWRGGALYVMAGSQPVIAGNTFERNVADESGGALLLLEAGGQITSNIVRANRAGVDGGGLLSVQSTPELRGNLFVGNQCGDRGGGALFKLNSRPVLLNNAVRNNQARNGGGFFFENLPQWWRDNDIEQNVASLVEACTFRAARPL
;
A
#
# COMPACT_ATOMS: atom_id res chain seq x y z
N MET A 1 17.11 -9.20 -8.33
CA MET A 1 17.24 -9.20 -6.86
C MET A 1 16.57 -10.47 -6.35
N PRO A 2 17.31 -11.46 -5.84
CA PRO A 2 16.67 -12.64 -5.28
C PRO A 2 15.92 -12.21 -4.01
N ASN A 3 14.64 -12.54 -3.87
CA ASN A 3 13.77 -12.34 -2.68
C ASN A 3 12.85 -11.10 -2.66
N ALA A 4 12.70 -10.38 -3.76
CA ALA A 4 11.68 -9.33 -3.87
C ALA A 4 10.58 -9.72 -4.87
N GLY A 5 9.34 -9.26 -4.64
CA GLY A 5 8.17 -9.59 -5.46
C GLY A 5 7.80 -11.06 -5.38
N GLY A 6 7.13 -11.48 -4.30
CA GLY A 6 6.87 -12.91 -4.03
C GLY A 6 6.17 -13.64 -5.17
N ALA A 7 5.33 -12.93 -5.96
CA ALA A 7 4.81 -13.41 -7.24
C ALA A 7 5.48 -12.73 -8.44
N MET A 8 5.61 -11.39 -8.40
CA MET A 8 5.93 -10.60 -9.59
C MET A 8 6.86 -9.43 -9.26
N VAL A 9 7.82 -9.20 -10.16
CA VAL A 9 8.70 -8.04 -10.15
C VAL A 9 8.64 -7.35 -11.50
N PHE A 10 8.39 -6.05 -11.51
CA PHE A 10 8.45 -5.21 -12.71
C PHE A 10 9.48 -4.10 -12.53
N ASN A 11 10.45 -4.07 -13.44
CA ASN A 11 11.55 -3.12 -13.47
C ASN A 11 11.61 -2.50 -14.86
N TYR A 12 11.54 -1.16 -14.94
CA TYR A 12 11.40 -0.42 -16.20
C TYR A 12 10.25 -0.94 -17.09
N ALA A 13 9.12 -1.31 -16.46
CA ALA A 13 7.99 -1.90 -17.16
C ALA A 13 6.66 -1.38 -16.60
N SER A 14 5.72 -1.06 -17.48
CA SER A 14 4.39 -0.53 -17.13
C SER A 14 3.32 -1.59 -17.41
N PRO A 15 3.24 -2.66 -16.60
CA PRO A 15 2.33 -3.76 -16.84
C PRO A 15 0.87 -3.36 -16.60
N VAL A 16 -0.03 -4.17 -17.14
CA VAL A 16 -1.47 -4.08 -16.88
C VAL A 16 -1.89 -5.35 -16.15
N LEU A 17 -2.31 -5.20 -14.89
CA LEU A 17 -2.88 -6.27 -14.07
C LEU A 17 -4.35 -5.95 -13.84
N ARG A 18 -5.23 -6.79 -14.38
CA ARG A 18 -6.69 -6.63 -14.22
C ARG A 18 -7.38 -7.91 -13.83
N ASP A 19 -8.29 -7.80 -12.87
CA ASP A 19 -9.23 -8.85 -12.48
C ASP A 19 -8.56 -10.16 -12.05
N ASN A 20 -7.38 -10.07 -11.40
CA ASN A 20 -6.65 -11.21 -10.87
C ASN A 20 -6.84 -11.39 -9.37
N THR A 21 -6.62 -12.61 -8.89
CA THR A 21 -6.38 -12.87 -7.47
C THR A 21 -4.91 -13.24 -7.29
N ILE A 22 -4.19 -12.46 -6.50
CA ILE A 22 -2.80 -12.69 -6.13
C ILE A 22 -2.76 -12.96 -4.63
N SER A 23 -2.60 -14.23 -4.25
CA SER A 23 -2.68 -14.66 -2.85
C SER A 23 -1.54 -15.57 -2.43
N ASP A 24 -1.29 -15.63 -1.13
CA ASP A 24 -0.37 -16.61 -0.51
C ASP A 24 1.10 -16.49 -0.94
N ASN A 25 1.50 -15.33 -1.48
CA ASN A 25 2.87 -15.14 -1.90
C ASN A 25 3.71 -14.64 -0.74
N ARG A 26 4.98 -15.06 -0.71
CA ARG A 26 5.94 -14.60 0.29
C ARG A 26 7.22 -14.12 -0.36
N ALA A 27 7.63 -12.90 -0.01
CA ALA A 27 8.94 -12.35 -0.33
C ALA A 27 9.81 -12.33 0.94
N GLY A 28 11.02 -12.86 0.84
CA GLY A 28 12.02 -12.78 1.93
C GLY A 28 12.55 -11.38 2.18
N TRP A 29 12.15 -10.40 1.36
CA TRP A 29 12.50 -9.00 1.54
C TRP A 29 11.32 -8.07 1.29
N ARG A 30 11.00 -7.76 0.04
CA ARG A 30 10.15 -6.61 -0.32
C ARG A 30 9.07 -6.97 -1.33
N GLY A 31 7.87 -6.44 -1.15
CA GLY A 31 6.73 -6.68 -2.05
C GLY A 31 6.27 -8.14 -1.97
N GLY A 32 5.47 -8.47 -0.97
CA GLY A 32 5.08 -9.87 -0.69
C GLY A 32 4.35 -10.52 -1.87
N ALA A 33 3.63 -9.73 -2.66
CA ALA A 33 3.05 -10.15 -3.93
C ALA A 33 3.78 -9.52 -5.12
N LEU A 34 3.81 -8.19 -5.14
CA LEU A 34 4.17 -7.40 -6.30
C LEU A 34 5.16 -6.32 -5.93
N TYR A 35 6.27 -6.26 -6.66
CA TYR A 35 7.25 -5.19 -6.56
C TYR A 35 7.40 -4.47 -7.90
N VAL A 36 7.08 -3.18 -7.93
CA VAL A 36 7.23 -2.32 -9.11
C VAL A 36 8.28 -1.25 -8.83
N MET A 37 9.19 -1.02 -9.79
CA MET A 37 10.27 -0.06 -9.61
C MET A 37 10.73 0.67 -10.88
N ALA A 38 11.58 1.68 -10.69
CA ALA A 38 12.40 2.33 -11.72
C ALA A 38 11.59 3.04 -12.82
N GLY A 39 10.79 4.03 -12.43
CA GLY A 39 10.00 4.88 -13.33
C GLY A 39 8.76 4.20 -13.92
N SER A 40 8.47 2.97 -13.51
CA SER A 40 7.35 2.17 -14.00
C SER A 40 6.00 2.82 -13.69
N GLN A 41 5.04 2.69 -14.63
CA GLN A 41 3.70 3.27 -14.55
C GLN A 41 2.63 2.17 -14.72
N PRO A 42 2.50 1.23 -13.77
CA PRO A 42 1.58 0.10 -13.90
C PRO A 42 0.11 0.54 -13.87
N VAL A 43 -0.75 -0.27 -14.48
CA VAL A 43 -2.21 -0.19 -14.28
C VAL A 43 -2.64 -1.43 -13.53
N ILE A 44 -3.01 -1.27 -12.26
CA ILE A 44 -3.43 -2.34 -11.36
C ILE A 44 -4.88 -2.08 -11.00
N ALA A 45 -5.83 -2.77 -11.64
CA ALA A 45 -7.25 -2.51 -11.47
C ALA A 45 -8.10 -3.76 -11.21
N GLY A 46 -9.04 -3.70 -10.28
CA GLY A 46 -9.99 -4.80 -10.05
C GLY A 46 -9.37 -6.09 -9.49
N ASN A 47 -8.14 -6.04 -8.96
CA ASN A 47 -7.47 -7.22 -8.43
C ASN A 47 -7.76 -7.43 -6.94
N THR A 48 -7.61 -8.67 -6.49
CA THR A 48 -7.55 -9.02 -5.06
C THR A 48 -6.13 -9.44 -4.69
N PHE A 49 -5.51 -8.70 -3.77
CA PHE A 49 -4.25 -9.06 -3.13
C PHE A 49 -4.55 -9.54 -1.71
N GLU A 50 -4.39 -10.84 -1.44
CA GLU A 50 -4.69 -11.38 -0.12
C GLU A 50 -3.61 -12.26 0.50
N ARG A 51 -3.43 -12.16 1.82
CA ARG A 51 -2.59 -13.07 2.60
C ARG A 51 -1.16 -13.20 2.05
N ASN A 52 -0.67 -12.13 1.42
CA ASN A 52 0.71 -12.03 0.97
C ASN A 52 1.59 -11.50 2.11
N VAL A 53 2.85 -11.94 2.13
CA VAL A 53 3.79 -11.67 3.22
C VAL A 53 5.10 -11.13 2.66
N ALA A 54 5.56 -10.00 3.20
CA ALA A 54 6.92 -9.52 3.03
C ALA A 54 7.64 -9.56 4.37
N ASP A 55 8.82 -10.20 4.42
CA ASP A 55 9.58 -10.28 5.66
C ASP A 55 10.13 -8.90 6.10
N GLU A 56 10.33 -7.96 5.16
CA GLU A 56 10.68 -6.57 5.47
C GLU A 56 9.50 -5.61 5.20
N SER A 57 9.21 -5.23 3.96
CA SER A 57 8.22 -4.16 3.69
C SER A 57 7.35 -4.39 2.46
N GLY A 58 6.15 -3.79 2.47
CA GLY A 58 5.17 -3.88 1.39
C GLY A 58 4.52 -5.25 1.33
N GLY A 59 3.63 -5.54 2.29
CA GLY A 59 3.10 -6.89 2.51
C GLY A 59 2.38 -7.48 1.30
N ALA A 60 1.64 -6.68 0.53
CA ALA A 60 1.23 -7.06 -0.82
C ALA A 60 2.06 -6.33 -1.88
N LEU A 61 2.01 -4.99 -1.83
CA LEU A 61 2.45 -4.13 -2.91
C LEU A 61 3.64 -3.29 -2.45
N LEU A 62 4.67 -3.19 -3.28
CA LEU A 62 5.72 -2.20 -3.13
C LEU A 62 5.94 -1.42 -4.43
N LEU A 63 5.93 -0.10 -4.31
CA LEU A 63 6.29 0.85 -5.35
C LEU A 63 7.56 1.60 -4.94
N LEU A 64 8.60 1.53 -5.77
CA LEU A 64 9.85 2.28 -5.57
C LEU A 64 10.17 3.11 -6.81
N GLU A 65 10.18 4.43 -6.67
CA GLU A 65 10.39 5.34 -7.81
C GLU A 65 9.40 5.05 -8.95
N ALA A 66 8.15 4.71 -8.61
CA ALA A 66 7.13 4.31 -9.56
C ALA A 66 5.88 5.19 -9.43
N GLY A 67 5.01 5.13 -10.42
CA GLY A 67 3.70 5.77 -10.39
C GLY A 67 2.60 4.77 -10.66
N GLY A 68 1.69 5.15 -11.54
CA GLY A 68 0.65 4.29 -12.06
C GLY A 68 -0.69 4.43 -11.34
N GLN A 69 -1.66 3.70 -11.87
CA GLN A 69 -3.03 3.70 -11.39
C GLN A 69 -3.28 2.42 -10.61
N ILE A 70 -3.70 2.57 -9.36
CA ILE A 70 -4.11 1.47 -8.49
C ILE A 70 -5.59 1.72 -8.18
N THR A 71 -6.49 1.01 -8.87
CA THR A 71 -7.92 1.35 -8.83
C THR A 71 -8.81 0.15 -8.54
N SER A 72 -9.83 0.34 -7.68
CA SER A 72 -10.85 -0.68 -7.42
C SER A 72 -10.28 -2.04 -6.99
N ASN A 73 -9.13 -2.07 -6.32
CA ASN A 73 -8.53 -3.30 -5.82
C ASN A 73 -8.98 -3.60 -4.39
N ILE A 74 -8.94 -4.87 -4.02
CA ILE A 74 -9.07 -5.34 -2.63
C ILE A 74 -7.68 -5.77 -2.16
N VAL A 75 -7.13 -5.05 -1.18
CA VAL A 75 -5.85 -5.36 -0.53
C VAL A 75 -6.18 -5.80 0.89
N ARG A 76 -6.19 -7.12 1.13
CA ARG A 76 -6.69 -7.68 2.40
C ARG A 76 -5.76 -8.66 3.09
N ALA A 77 -5.72 -8.60 4.42
CA ALA A 77 -5.00 -9.57 5.25
C ALA A 77 -3.54 -9.80 4.86
N ASN A 78 -2.87 -8.78 4.30
CA ASN A 78 -1.45 -8.86 3.95
C ASN A 78 -0.58 -8.42 5.13
N ARG A 79 0.66 -8.92 5.17
CA ARG A 79 1.57 -8.70 6.29
C ARG A 79 2.95 -8.25 5.83
N ALA A 80 3.47 -7.21 6.46
CA ALA A 80 4.89 -6.84 6.38
C ALA A 80 5.57 -7.02 7.74
N GLY A 81 6.85 -7.37 7.76
CA GLY A 81 7.63 -7.42 9.00
C GLY A 81 7.85 -6.04 9.63
N VAL A 82 8.04 -5.02 8.79
CA VAL A 82 8.41 -3.66 9.18
C VAL A 82 7.37 -2.65 8.72
N ASP A 83 7.33 -2.30 7.43
CA ASP A 83 6.58 -1.15 6.93
C ASP A 83 5.57 -1.52 5.84
N GLY A 84 4.42 -0.84 5.82
CA GLY A 84 3.44 -0.94 4.73
C GLY A 84 2.77 -2.31 4.66
N GLY A 85 1.83 -2.59 5.56
CA GLY A 85 1.18 -3.91 5.64
C GLY A 85 0.45 -4.31 4.37
N GLY A 86 -0.30 -3.39 3.76
CA GLY A 86 -0.90 -3.58 2.43
C GLY A 86 0.01 -3.08 1.32
N LEU A 87 0.34 -1.79 1.34
CA LEU A 87 1.14 -1.12 0.31
C LEU A 87 2.27 -0.28 0.92
N LEU A 88 3.45 -0.36 0.33
CA LEU A 88 4.53 0.58 0.56
C LEU A 88 4.82 1.38 -0.71
N SER A 89 4.82 2.72 -0.59
CA SER A 89 5.20 3.67 -1.63
C SER A 89 6.44 4.45 -1.19
N VAL A 90 7.49 4.42 -2.01
CA VAL A 90 8.77 5.09 -1.76
C VAL A 90 9.16 5.93 -2.97
N GLN A 91 9.40 7.24 -2.78
CA GLN A 91 9.72 8.18 -3.88
C GLN A 91 8.76 8.04 -5.08
N SER A 92 7.49 7.77 -4.81
CA SER A 92 6.51 7.33 -5.81
C SER A 92 5.30 8.26 -5.85
N THR A 93 4.63 8.31 -7.00
CA THR A 93 3.45 9.17 -7.24
C THR A 93 2.25 8.35 -7.74
N PRO A 94 1.78 7.34 -6.98
CA PRO A 94 0.67 6.53 -7.43
C PRO A 94 -0.67 7.24 -7.25
N GLU A 95 -1.61 6.96 -8.15
CA GLU A 95 -3.02 7.30 -7.96
C GLU A 95 -3.77 6.10 -7.38
N LEU A 96 -4.23 6.20 -6.13
CA LEU A 96 -5.07 5.19 -5.51
C LEU A 96 -6.52 5.69 -5.51
N ARG A 97 -7.37 5.00 -6.27
CA ARG A 97 -8.79 5.35 -6.38
C ARG A 97 -9.72 4.16 -6.12
N GLY A 98 -10.67 4.30 -5.20
CA GLY A 98 -11.71 3.29 -5.02
C GLY A 98 -11.23 1.95 -4.46
N ASN A 99 -10.05 1.91 -3.83
CA ASN A 99 -9.51 0.65 -3.29
C ASN A 99 -10.02 0.38 -1.88
N LEU A 100 -10.06 -0.90 -1.52
CA LEU A 100 -10.30 -1.36 -0.16
C LEU A 100 -9.01 -1.92 0.44
N PHE A 101 -8.51 -1.29 1.49
CA PHE A 101 -7.43 -1.79 2.34
C PHE A 101 -8.02 -2.30 3.65
N VAL A 102 -8.00 -3.62 3.88
CA VAL A 102 -8.64 -4.21 5.06
C VAL A 102 -7.83 -5.30 5.75
N GLY A 103 -7.70 -5.20 7.08
CA GLY A 103 -7.05 -6.27 7.86
C GLY A 103 -5.56 -6.44 7.60
N ASN A 104 -4.89 -5.47 6.97
CA ASN A 104 -3.46 -5.53 6.70
C ASN A 104 -2.64 -5.14 7.93
N GLN A 105 -1.44 -5.71 8.07
CA GLN A 105 -0.65 -5.59 9.29
C GLN A 105 0.84 -5.35 9.01
N CYS A 106 1.47 -4.49 9.81
CA CYS A 106 2.93 -4.36 9.82
C CYS A 106 3.50 -4.12 11.22
N GLY A 107 4.82 -4.28 11.38
CA GLY A 107 5.49 -4.14 12.67
C GLY A 107 5.77 -2.69 13.10
N ASP A 108 5.87 -1.76 12.16
CA ASP A 108 6.17 -0.35 12.42
C ASP A 108 5.14 0.60 11.81
N ARG A 109 5.26 1.02 10.55
CA ARG A 109 4.44 2.12 10.00
C ARG A 109 3.49 1.72 8.88
N GLY A 110 2.26 2.23 8.93
CA GLY A 110 1.28 2.16 7.84
C GLY A 110 0.70 0.77 7.62
N GLY A 111 -0.22 0.34 8.49
CA GLY A 111 -0.82 -1.00 8.43
C GLY A 111 -1.57 -1.23 7.12
N GLY A 112 -2.38 -0.25 6.69
CA GLY A 112 -3.01 -0.24 5.38
C GLY A 112 -2.01 0.12 4.28
N ALA A 113 -1.41 1.30 4.38
CA ALA A 113 -0.36 1.73 3.47
C ALA A 113 0.60 2.74 4.09
N LEU A 114 1.84 2.76 3.62
CA LEU A 114 2.86 3.74 3.98
C LEU A 114 3.35 4.50 2.74
N PHE A 115 3.45 5.82 2.86
CA PHE A 115 4.02 6.71 1.85
C PHE A 115 5.22 7.46 2.43
N LYS A 116 6.43 7.15 1.95
CA LYS A 116 7.69 7.70 2.48
C LYS A 116 8.64 8.26 1.42
N LEU A 117 9.67 8.97 1.90
CA LEU A 117 10.73 9.58 1.07
C LEU A 117 10.17 10.38 -0.11
N ASN A 118 9.46 11.47 0.17
CA ASN A 118 8.86 12.35 -0.86
C ASN A 118 7.83 11.67 -1.78
N SER A 119 7.24 10.54 -1.38
CA SER A 119 6.06 10.02 -2.08
C SER A 119 4.93 11.03 -2.05
N ARG A 120 4.27 11.21 -3.19
CA ARG A 120 3.18 12.19 -3.40
C ARG A 120 1.98 11.49 -4.02
N PRO A 121 1.25 10.68 -3.24
CA PRO A 121 0.10 9.95 -3.77
C PRO A 121 -1.10 10.87 -3.99
N VAL A 122 -1.95 10.49 -4.94
CA VAL A 122 -3.32 10.99 -5.08
C VAL A 122 -4.27 9.93 -4.53
N LEU A 123 -5.04 10.28 -3.50
CA LEU A 123 -5.86 9.34 -2.73
C LEU A 123 -7.33 9.75 -2.80
N LEU A 124 -8.12 8.98 -3.53
CA LEU A 124 -9.52 9.30 -3.86
C LEU A 124 -10.44 8.12 -3.55
N ASN A 125 -11.53 8.35 -2.81
CA ASN A 125 -12.59 7.34 -2.63
C ASN A 125 -12.12 5.96 -2.11
N ASN A 126 -11.02 5.89 -1.35
CA ASN A 126 -10.55 4.62 -0.81
C ASN A 126 -11.20 4.32 0.54
N ALA A 127 -11.42 3.04 0.83
CA ALA A 127 -11.82 2.55 2.14
C ALA A 127 -10.64 1.87 2.83
N VAL A 128 -10.35 2.24 4.08
CA VAL A 128 -9.20 1.75 4.85
C VAL A 128 -9.70 1.33 6.23
N ARG A 129 -9.80 0.02 6.47
CA ARG A 129 -10.50 -0.54 7.65
C ARG A 129 -9.71 -1.62 8.36
N ASN A 130 -9.79 -1.68 9.69
CA ASN A 130 -9.28 -2.82 10.46
C ASN A 130 -7.80 -3.16 10.21
N ASN A 131 -6.99 -2.19 9.77
CA ASN A 131 -5.56 -2.38 9.55
C ASN A 131 -4.79 -2.05 10.83
N GLN A 132 -3.65 -2.70 11.04
CA GLN A 132 -2.88 -2.61 12.27
C GLN A 132 -1.40 -2.32 12.01
N ALA A 133 -0.84 -1.41 12.80
CA ALA A 133 0.59 -1.14 12.83
C ALA A 133 0.99 -0.65 14.21
N ARG A 134 2.30 -0.50 14.47
CA ARG A 134 2.76 0.23 15.65
C ARG A 134 2.40 1.71 15.55
N ASN A 135 2.65 2.29 14.38
CA ASN A 135 2.48 3.70 14.06
C ASN A 135 1.60 3.83 12.79
N GLY A 136 0.33 4.20 12.96
CA GLY A 136 -0.61 4.42 11.86
C GLY A 136 -1.17 3.14 11.29
N GLY A 137 -2.19 2.60 11.96
CA GLY A 137 -2.88 1.39 11.49
C GLY A 137 -3.43 1.54 10.08
N GLY A 138 -3.96 2.71 9.71
CA GLY A 138 -4.51 2.97 8.37
C GLY A 138 -3.44 3.37 7.34
N PHE A 139 -3.58 4.57 6.79
CA PHE A 139 -2.53 5.16 5.96
C PHE A 139 -1.58 6.02 6.80
N PHE A 140 -0.28 5.91 6.55
CA PHE A 140 0.76 6.71 7.19
C PHE A 140 1.56 7.49 6.15
N PHE A 141 1.88 8.74 6.47
CA PHE A 141 2.52 9.70 5.57
C PHE A 141 3.74 10.32 6.24
N GLU A 142 4.93 10.23 5.62
CA GLU A 142 6.05 11.09 6.02
C GLU A 142 5.94 12.50 5.44
N ASN A 143 5.18 12.66 4.35
CA ASN A 143 4.88 13.94 3.72
C ASN A 143 3.40 13.98 3.34
N LEU A 144 2.79 15.16 3.36
CA LEU A 144 1.38 15.32 3.00
C LEU A 144 1.08 14.78 1.60
N PRO A 145 -0.06 14.08 1.40
CA PRO A 145 -0.46 13.61 0.09
C PRO A 145 -0.67 14.79 -0.87
N GLN A 146 -0.48 14.55 -2.17
CA GLN A 146 -0.69 15.58 -3.18
C GLN A 146 -2.16 15.99 -3.25
N TRP A 147 -3.05 14.99 -3.14
CA TRP A 147 -4.49 15.19 -3.12
C TRP A 147 -5.15 14.10 -2.28
N TRP A 148 -6.10 14.48 -1.44
CA TRP A 148 -6.86 13.57 -0.58
C TRP A 148 -8.33 13.97 -0.58
N ARG A 149 -9.22 13.07 -1.00
CA ARG A 149 -10.66 13.35 -0.97
C ARG A 149 -11.51 12.08 -0.85
N ASP A 150 -12.60 12.20 -0.09
CA ASP A 150 -13.69 11.21 0.00
C ASP A 150 -13.21 9.79 0.40
N ASN A 151 -12.10 9.70 1.12
CA ASN A 151 -11.60 8.43 1.67
C ASN A 151 -12.24 8.15 3.05
N ASP A 152 -12.64 6.91 3.26
CA ASP A 152 -13.19 6.41 4.52
C ASP A 152 -12.12 5.63 5.29
N ILE A 153 -11.62 6.21 6.39
CA ILE A 153 -10.61 5.57 7.26
C ILE A 153 -11.25 5.32 8.63
N GLU A 154 -11.49 4.05 8.94
CA GLU A 154 -12.12 3.67 10.20
C GLU A 154 -11.54 2.40 10.80
N GLN A 155 -11.69 2.23 12.12
CA GLN A 155 -11.35 1.00 12.84
C GLN A 155 -9.90 0.52 12.65
N ASN A 156 -8.96 1.40 12.33
CA ASN A 156 -7.55 1.04 12.22
C ASN A 156 -6.86 1.23 13.57
N VAL A 157 -5.94 0.34 13.91
CA VAL A 157 -5.29 0.29 15.22
C VAL A 157 -3.81 0.66 15.10
N ALA A 158 -3.39 1.69 15.83
CA ALA A 158 -1.98 1.96 16.10
C ALA A 158 -1.68 1.56 17.55
N SER A 159 -0.70 0.70 17.78
CA SER A 159 -0.36 0.24 19.14
C SER A 159 0.47 1.25 19.93
N LEU A 160 1.07 2.25 19.27
CA LEU A 160 1.66 3.44 19.86
C LEU A 160 0.81 4.66 19.49
N VAL A 161 0.48 5.47 20.50
CA VAL A 161 -0.64 6.44 20.51
C VAL A 161 -0.42 7.69 19.63
N GLU A 162 0.68 7.79 18.88
CA GLU A 162 0.98 9.00 18.09
C GLU A 162 0.40 9.02 16.67
N ALA A 163 -0.35 7.99 16.27
CA ALA A 163 -0.87 7.95 14.93
C ALA A 163 -2.23 8.66 14.83
N CYS A 164 -2.19 9.91 14.38
CA CYS A 164 -3.35 10.64 13.92
C CYS A 164 -4.24 9.76 13.03
N THR A 165 -5.37 9.29 13.56
CA THR A 165 -6.56 9.10 12.74
C THR A 165 -6.93 10.47 12.19
N PHE A 166 -6.43 10.80 11.00
CA PHE A 166 -6.92 11.95 10.25
C PHE A 166 -8.37 11.68 9.85
N ARG A 167 -9.32 11.97 10.75
CA ARG A 167 -10.69 12.31 10.38
C ARG A 167 -10.71 13.79 10.00
N ALA A 168 -10.05 14.15 8.91
CA ALA A 168 -10.11 15.51 8.38
C ALA A 168 -11.01 15.52 7.15
N ALA A 169 -12.20 16.09 7.34
CA ALA A 169 -13.01 16.61 6.25
C ALA A 169 -12.16 17.52 5.34
N ARG A 170 -12.37 17.38 4.03
CA ARG A 170 -11.96 18.25 2.91
C ARG A 170 -10.91 19.34 3.21
N PRO A 171 -9.74 19.35 2.55
CA PRO A 171 -9.14 20.61 2.14
C PRO A 171 -9.90 21.14 0.90
N LEU A 172 -10.01 22.47 0.85
CA LEU A 172 -10.76 23.32 -0.09
C LEU A 172 -10.78 22.84 -1.55
#